data_AF-A0AAV9AP47-F1
#
_entry.id   AF-A0AAV9AP47-F1
#
_cell.length_a   1.000
_cell.length_b   1.000
_cell.length_c   1.000
_cell.angle_alpha   90.00
_cell.angle_beta   90.00
_cell.angle_gamma   90.00
#
_symmetry.space_group_name_H-M   'P 1'
#
loop_
_entity.id
_entity.type
_entity.pdbx_description
1 polymer ?
#
loop_
_entity_poly.entity_id
_entity_poly.type
_entity_poly.pdbx_seq_one_letter_code
_entity_poly.pdbx_strand_id
1 'polypeptide(L)'
;MALSNTKTVTVHSIAFPKSWKLSALFVTLLFLGFIFTSFWIDTVNHPEPVVTVVLLVNHNTSSTQEPIHTVDPLHLNQNAPIHTAQTVVPPITCSSSGKPTPNPPPICPDYFRWIHEDLKPWKSTGITRHMVDRLARRTANFRLVILGGRAYVEKLKDSFQTRDVFTLWGVLQLLRRYPGRVPDLELMFDTFDWPVVKSKDYRRRSGKAGRRRGGPPPLFRYCGDESTLDIVFPDWSFWGWPEINIKPWEALKEELREGNERVNWWERVPYAYWKGNPAVAVTRQELLQCNVSEERDWNARIYAQDWISEVQQGFKQSNLASQCNHRYKIYIEGSAWSVSEKYILACDSPALVVTPRYYDFFTRGLMPGQHYWPIRDDNKCRSIKFAVDWGNTHQREAQNIGKAASSFIQEELKMDHVYDYILHLLTEYAKLQKFKPRKPRKAIEISVESMACHAKGLEKKFMMESMVNVSRDMGPCELPPPYAQVQLNSLLKRKTNFIKQVENWEQRAWDKQMS
;
A
#
# COMPACT_ATOMS: atom_id res chain seq x y z
N MET A 1 -25.52 -0.56 -86.47
CA MET A 1 -24.53 -1.56 -86.91
C MET A 1 -24.28 -2.45 -85.70
N ALA A 2 -25.00 -3.57 -85.53
CA ALA A 2 -24.76 -4.88 -86.18
C ALA A 2 -23.34 -5.38 -85.83
N LEU A 3 -23.13 -6.48 -85.11
CA LEU A 3 -23.69 -7.85 -85.22
C LEU A 3 -23.83 -8.46 -83.80
N SER A 4 -24.93 -9.08 -83.38
CA SER A 4 -25.49 -10.40 -83.72
C SER A 4 -24.49 -11.58 -83.61
N ASN A 5 -24.58 -12.34 -82.52
CA ASN A 5 -24.82 -13.78 -82.65
C ASN A 5 -25.49 -14.37 -81.39
N THR A 6 -26.62 -15.01 -81.63
CA THR A 6 -27.51 -15.77 -80.74
C THR A 6 -26.90 -17.06 -80.20
N LYS A 7 -27.28 -17.46 -78.97
CA LYS A 7 -27.81 -18.80 -78.66
C LYS A 7 -28.48 -18.86 -77.28
N THR A 8 -29.47 -19.74 -77.21
CA THR A 8 -30.59 -19.85 -76.29
C THR A 8 -30.31 -20.65 -75.01
N VAL A 9 -31.14 -20.34 -74.01
CA VAL A 9 -31.38 -20.88 -72.65
C VAL A 9 -31.21 -22.40 -72.42
N THR A 10 -30.56 -22.77 -71.30
CA THR A 10 -31.05 -23.88 -70.42
C THR A 10 -30.72 -23.57 -68.95
N VAL A 11 -31.76 -23.52 -68.10
CA VAL A 11 -31.65 -23.45 -66.64
C VAL A 11 -31.30 -24.83 -66.10
N HIS A 12 -30.14 -24.97 -65.47
CA HIS A 12 -29.86 -26.08 -64.57
C HIS A 12 -29.81 -25.56 -63.13
N SER A 13 -30.73 -26.08 -62.31
CA SER A 13 -30.72 -25.95 -60.85
C SER A 13 -29.41 -26.52 -60.29
N ILE A 14 -28.50 -25.66 -59.83
CA ILE A 14 -27.36 -26.08 -59.02
C ILE A 14 -27.84 -26.16 -57.57
N ALA A 15 -27.91 -27.40 -57.07
CA ALA A 15 -28.14 -27.70 -55.68
C ALA A 15 -27.00 -27.14 -54.81
N PHE A 16 -27.33 -26.27 -53.85
CA PHE A 16 -26.41 -25.84 -52.82
C PHE A 16 -26.10 -27.00 -51.85
N PRO A 17 -24.82 -27.21 -51.47
CA PRO A 17 -24.45 -28.27 -50.54
C PRO A 17 -25.02 -28.06 -49.13
N LYS A 18 -25.48 -29.16 -48.52
CA LYS A 18 -26.07 -29.25 -47.17
C LYS A 18 -25.05 -29.06 -46.03
N SER A 19 -24.23 -28.01 -46.05
CA SER A 19 -23.28 -27.71 -44.95
C SER A 19 -23.60 -26.42 -44.17
N TRP A 20 -24.55 -25.59 -44.60
CA TRP A 20 -24.85 -24.33 -43.92
C TRP A 20 -25.95 -24.36 -42.84
N LYS A 21 -26.71 -25.46 -42.73
CA LYS A 21 -27.74 -25.59 -41.68
C LYS A 21 -27.19 -26.09 -40.34
N LEU A 22 -25.99 -26.67 -40.29
CA LEU A 22 -25.34 -27.09 -39.04
C LEU A 22 -24.58 -25.93 -38.36
N SER A 23 -23.99 -25.02 -39.14
CA SER A 23 -23.27 -23.87 -38.59
C SER A 23 -24.20 -22.80 -38.00
N ALA A 24 -25.37 -22.56 -38.62
CA ALA A 24 -26.35 -21.63 -38.09
C ALA A 24 -26.97 -22.14 -36.77
N LEU A 25 -27.25 -23.46 -36.67
CA LEU A 25 -27.80 -24.06 -35.45
C LEU A 25 -26.81 -24.01 -34.28
N PHE A 26 -25.52 -24.20 -34.56
CA PHE A 26 -24.43 -24.15 -33.57
C PHE A 26 -24.22 -22.73 -33.01
N VAL A 27 -24.33 -21.71 -33.85
CA VAL A 27 -24.23 -20.30 -33.43
C VAL A 27 -25.45 -19.86 -32.61
N THR A 28 -26.67 -20.31 -32.96
CA THR A 28 -27.86 -20.04 -32.13
C THR A 28 -27.87 -20.80 -30.80
N LEU A 29 -27.30 -22.01 -30.73
CA LEU A 29 -27.15 -22.75 -29.46
C LEU A 29 -26.08 -22.13 -28.56
N LEU A 30 -25.00 -21.56 -29.13
CA LEU A 30 -24.01 -20.79 -28.37
C LEU A 30 -24.60 -19.47 -27.83
N PHE A 31 -25.46 -18.79 -28.59
CA PHE A 31 -26.13 -17.56 -28.12
C PHE A 31 -27.21 -17.83 -27.06
N LEU A 32 -27.99 -18.91 -27.19
CA LEU A 32 -28.98 -19.30 -26.16
C LEU A 32 -28.31 -19.87 -24.90
N GLY A 33 -27.17 -20.57 -25.05
CA GLY A 33 -26.33 -20.99 -23.93
C GLY A 33 -25.73 -19.82 -23.14
N PHE A 34 -25.38 -18.72 -23.82
CA PHE A 34 -24.87 -17.51 -23.17
C PHE A 34 -25.96 -16.70 -22.43
N ILE A 35 -27.21 -16.72 -22.91
CA ILE A 35 -28.33 -16.06 -22.23
C ILE A 35 -28.81 -16.86 -21.02
N PHE A 36 -28.75 -18.20 -21.05
CA PHE A 36 -29.10 -19.04 -19.89
C PHE A 36 -28.02 -19.10 -18.80
N THR A 37 -26.73 -18.93 -19.13
CA THR A 37 -25.68 -18.80 -18.12
C THR A 37 -25.68 -17.42 -17.46
N SER A 38 -26.07 -16.36 -18.18
CA SER A 38 -26.19 -15.00 -17.65
C SER A 38 -27.31 -14.85 -16.60
N PHE A 39 -28.32 -15.72 -16.62
CA PHE A 39 -29.44 -15.69 -15.67
C PHE A 39 -29.26 -16.62 -14.43
N TRP A 40 -28.17 -17.41 -14.39
CA TRP A 40 -27.85 -18.32 -13.27
C TRP A 40 -26.55 -17.98 -12.54
N ILE A 41 -25.86 -16.90 -12.92
CA ILE A 41 -24.62 -16.44 -12.25
C ILE A 41 -24.90 -15.51 -11.05
N ASP A 42 -26.15 -15.08 -10.82
CA ASP A 42 -26.49 -14.24 -9.66
C ASP A 42 -26.77 -15.01 -8.35
N THR A 43 -26.67 -16.35 -8.34
CA THR A 43 -26.92 -17.14 -7.12
C THR A 43 -26.10 -18.43 -7.01
N VAL A 44 -24.76 -18.39 -7.17
CA VAL A 44 -23.91 -19.49 -6.67
C VAL A 44 -22.54 -18.95 -6.23
N ASN A 45 -22.24 -19.05 -4.92
CA ASN A 45 -20.90 -18.91 -4.37
C ASN A 45 -20.04 -20.08 -4.87
N HIS A 46 -19.05 -19.82 -5.73
CA HIS A 46 -17.98 -20.78 -6.00
C HIS A 46 -16.71 -20.42 -5.21
N PRO A 47 -16.08 -21.39 -4.53
CA PRO A 47 -14.76 -21.20 -3.91
C PRO A 47 -13.68 -21.16 -5.00
N GLU A 48 -12.74 -20.24 -4.87
CA GLU A 48 -11.55 -20.20 -5.73
C GLU A 48 -10.69 -21.47 -5.56
N PRO A 49 -9.95 -21.90 -6.59
CA PRO A 49 -9.08 -23.07 -6.49
C PRO A 49 -7.90 -22.76 -5.57
N VAL A 50 -7.93 -23.33 -4.37
CA VAL A 50 -6.79 -23.35 -3.45
C VAL A 50 -5.75 -24.34 -4.00
N VAL A 51 -4.71 -23.83 -4.65
CA VAL A 51 -3.51 -24.62 -4.92
C VAL A 51 -2.76 -24.81 -3.61
N THR A 52 -2.93 -25.98 -2.99
CA THR A 52 -2.17 -26.37 -1.79
C THR A 52 -0.83 -26.95 -2.26
N VAL A 53 0.25 -26.20 -2.14
CA VAL A 53 1.61 -26.70 -2.38
C VAL A 53 2.10 -27.36 -1.09
N VAL A 54 2.11 -28.69 -1.06
CA VAL A 54 2.77 -29.47 0.00
C VAL A 54 4.26 -29.54 -0.33
N LEU A 55 5.07 -28.76 0.39
CA LEU A 55 6.54 -28.80 0.30
C LEU A 55 7.06 -29.97 1.16
N LEU A 56 7.48 -31.06 0.51
CA LEU A 56 8.37 -32.05 1.11
C LEU A 56 9.82 -31.62 0.83
N VAL A 57 10.48 -31.08 1.84
CA VAL A 57 11.92 -30.76 1.78
C VAL A 57 12.70 -31.93 2.38
N ASN A 58 13.45 -32.65 1.54
CA ASN A 58 14.44 -33.62 1.98
C ASN A 58 15.68 -32.89 2.49
N HIS A 59 16.02 -33.07 3.77
CA HIS A 59 17.28 -32.63 4.34
C HIS A 59 18.33 -33.75 4.22
N ASN A 60 19.33 -33.53 3.36
CA ASN A 60 20.63 -34.18 3.48
C ASN A 60 21.71 -33.08 3.41
N THR A 61 22.33 -32.78 4.55
CA THR A 61 23.55 -31.97 4.59
C THR A 61 24.58 -32.71 5.41
N SER A 62 25.65 -33.12 4.73
CA SER A 62 26.89 -33.62 5.32
C SER A 62 27.68 -32.45 5.90
N SER A 63 28.24 -32.67 7.08
CA SER A 63 29.02 -31.72 7.89
C SER A 63 30.49 -31.79 7.50
N THR A 64 31.10 -30.66 7.16
CA THR A 64 32.55 -30.47 7.21
C THR A 64 32.86 -29.23 8.06
N GLN A 65 33.57 -29.47 9.17
CA GLN A 65 34.11 -28.47 10.11
C GLN A 65 35.53 -28.07 9.68
N GLU A 66 35.88 -26.80 9.90
CA GLU A 66 37.27 -26.32 10.03
C GLU A 66 37.35 -25.14 11.03
N PRO A 67 38.52 -24.85 11.62
CA PRO A 67 38.65 -24.74 13.07
C PRO A 67 38.87 -23.33 13.65
N ILE A 68 38.69 -23.26 14.97
CA ILE A 68 38.79 -22.10 15.86
C ILE A 68 40.26 -21.78 16.17
N HIS A 69 40.67 -20.52 16.02
CA HIS A 69 41.94 -20.00 16.55
C HIS A 69 41.77 -19.37 17.94
N THR A 70 42.50 -19.91 18.91
CA THR A 70 42.73 -19.41 20.26
C THR A 70 43.85 -18.35 20.28
N VAL A 71 43.75 -17.37 21.19
CA VAL A 71 44.85 -16.47 21.54
C VAL A 71 44.95 -16.42 23.06
N ASP A 72 46.16 -16.67 23.57
CA ASP A 72 46.55 -16.66 24.98
C ASP A 72 47.57 -15.51 25.27
N PRO A 73 47.86 -15.19 26.55
CA PRO A 73 48.06 -13.82 27.04
C PRO A 73 49.52 -13.39 27.24
N LEU A 74 49.77 -12.08 27.36
CA LEU A 74 51.08 -11.52 27.72
C LEU A 74 51.03 -10.50 28.87
N HIS A 75 51.62 -10.95 29.98
CA HIS A 75 52.44 -10.31 31.03
C HIS A 75 52.44 -8.78 31.30
N LEU A 76 52.29 -8.47 32.59
CA LEU A 76 52.69 -7.25 33.30
C LEU A 76 54.21 -6.99 33.25
N ASN A 77 54.59 -5.70 33.23
CA ASN A 77 55.73 -5.23 34.03
C ASN A 77 55.55 -3.78 34.54
N GLN A 78 56.08 -3.53 35.73
CA GLN A 78 55.94 -2.32 36.55
C GLN A 78 57.08 -1.32 36.30
N ASN A 79 56.84 -0.01 36.46
CA ASN A 79 57.72 0.97 37.14
C ASN A 79 57.07 2.37 37.22
N ALA A 80 57.19 3.00 38.40
CA ALA A 80 56.51 4.22 38.91
C ALA A 80 57.20 5.55 38.48
N PRO A 81 56.74 6.78 38.88
CA PRO A 81 56.72 7.26 40.27
C PRO A 81 55.51 8.14 40.72
N ILE A 82 55.49 8.36 42.03
CA ILE A 82 54.46 8.96 42.89
C ILE A 82 54.55 10.50 42.91
N HIS A 83 53.41 11.19 42.89
CA HIS A 83 53.28 12.54 43.46
C HIS A 83 52.00 12.66 44.30
N THR A 84 52.19 12.93 45.59
CA THR A 84 51.20 13.28 46.59
C THR A 84 50.79 14.75 46.45
N ALA A 85 49.48 15.02 46.40
CA ALA A 85 48.92 16.32 46.75
C ALA A 85 47.52 16.12 47.36
N GLN A 86 47.38 16.48 48.64
CA GLN A 86 46.11 16.58 49.32
C GLN A 86 45.38 17.83 48.81
N THR A 87 44.13 17.69 48.39
CA THR A 87 43.24 18.85 48.17
C THR A 87 41.87 18.57 48.78
N VAL A 88 41.50 19.49 49.66
CA VAL A 88 40.28 19.58 50.46
C VAL A 88 39.04 19.59 49.57
N VAL A 89 38.03 18.77 49.90
CA VAL A 89 36.72 18.76 49.24
C VAL A 89 35.90 19.95 49.75
N PRO A 90 35.46 20.89 48.89
CA PRO A 90 34.47 21.89 49.29
C PRO A 90 33.05 21.28 49.25
N PRO A 91 32.13 21.70 50.13
CA PRO A 91 30.76 21.21 50.10
C PRO A 91 30.04 21.75 48.87
N ILE A 92 29.51 20.84 48.04
CA ILE A 92 28.66 21.19 46.91
C ILE A 92 27.33 21.70 47.49
N THR A 93 27.12 23.01 47.39
CA THR A 93 25.83 23.64 47.57
C THR A 93 24.84 23.11 46.53
N CYS A 94 23.75 22.50 46.99
CA CYS A 94 22.63 22.09 46.16
C CYS A 94 21.91 23.31 45.58
N SER A 95 22.33 23.74 44.40
CA SER A 95 21.52 24.60 43.54
C SER A 95 20.38 23.75 42.98
N SER A 96 19.14 24.05 43.35
CA SER A 96 17.95 23.46 42.73
C SER A 96 17.91 23.89 41.26
N SER A 97 18.42 23.06 40.35
CA SER A 97 18.13 23.21 38.93
C SER A 97 16.64 22.98 38.73
N GLY A 98 15.94 24.05 38.36
CA GLY A 98 14.54 23.97 37.95
C GLY A 98 14.38 22.89 36.88
N LYS A 99 13.39 22.01 37.05
CA LYS A 99 13.02 21.05 36.01
C LYS A 99 12.80 21.82 34.70
N PRO A 100 13.45 21.42 33.59
CA PRO A 100 13.12 22.01 32.30
C PRO A 100 11.62 21.79 32.05
N THR A 101 10.90 22.86 31.72
CA THR A 101 9.53 22.77 31.22
C THR A 101 9.51 21.80 30.05
N PRO A 102 8.66 20.76 30.03
CA PRO A 102 8.59 19.85 28.92
C PRO A 102 8.27 20.63 27.64
N ASN A 103 9.09 20.47 26.60
CA ASN A 103 8.76 21.00 25.28
C ASN A 103 7.39 20.43 24.86
N PRO A 104 6.52 21.24 24.22
CA PRO A 104 5.26 20.73 23.71
C PRO A 104 5.53 19.58 22.72
N PRO A 105 4.65 18.57 22.66
CA PRO A 105 4.83 17.47 21.72
C PRO A 105 4.88 18.01 20.28
N PRO A 106 5.69 17.40 19.39
CA PRO A 106 5.71 17.80 17.99
C PRO A 106 4.33 17.58 17.37
N ILE A 107 3.97 18.41 16.40
CA ILE A 107 2.71 18.28 15.64
C ILE A 107 2.84 17.10 14.66
N CYS A 108 1.80 16.26 14.54
CA CYS A 108 1.83 15.15 13.58
C CYS A 108 1.81 15.65 12.12
N PRO A 109 2.29 14.82 11.17
CA PRO A 109 2.20 15.11 9.75
C PRO A 109 0.78 15.49 9.31
N ASP A 110 0.66 16.41 8.35
CA ASP A 110 -0.65 16.95 7.90
C ASP A 110 -1.59 15.88 7.34
N TYR A 111 -1.08 14.74 6.85
CA TYR A 111 -1.93 13.64 6.38
C TYR A 111 -2.75 12.99 7.52
N PHE A 112 -2.38 13.17 8.79
CA PHE A 112 -3.16 12.70 9.93
C PHE A 112 -4.54 13.37 10.02
N ARG A 113 -4.69 14.58 9.47
CA ARG A 113 -5.98 15.29 9.42
C ARG A 113 -7.06 14.49 8.69
N TRP A 114 -6.68 13.57 7.81
CA TRP A 114 -7.61 12.71 7.09
C TRP A 114 -8.33 11.69 7.98
N ILE A 115 -7.81 11.37 9.18
CA ILE A 115 -8.52 10.57 10.19
C ILE A 115 -9.89 11.19 10.48
N HIS A 116 -9.97 12.52 10.57
CA HIS A 116 -11.24 13.21 10.82
C HIS A 116 -12.25 13.04 9.69
N GLU A 117 -11.80 13.03 8.44
CA GLU A 117 -12.68 12.85 7.28
C GLU A 117 -13.11 11.38 7.13
N ASP A 118 -12.21 10.42 7.38
CA ASP A 118 -12.52 8.99 7.33
C ASP A 118 -13.54 8.60 8.41
N LEU A 119 -13.47 9.20 9.60
CA LEU A 119 -14.39 8.92 10.70
C LEU A 119 -15.65 9.81 10.71
N LYS A 120 -15.71 10.84 9.86
CA LYS A 120 -16.83 11.78 9.72
C LYS A 120 -18.21 11.12 9.58
N PRO A 121 -18.38 10.00 8.84
CA PRO A 121 -19.70 9.39 8.66
C PRO A 121 -20.38 8.98 9.98
N TRP A 122 -19.61 8.71 11.03
CA TRP A 122 -20.14 8.31 12.33
C TRP A 122 -20.14 9.43 13.37
N LYS A 123 -19.58 10.61 13.08
CA LYS A 123 -19.40 11.70 14.05
C LYS A 123 -20.69 12.10 14.78
N SER A 124 -21.82 12.19 14.06
CA SER A 124 -23.11 12.56 14.68
C SER A 124 -23.92 11.37 15.21
N THR A 125 -23.77 10.19 14.61
CA THR A 125 -24.64 9.04 14.91
C THR A 125 -23.99 8.04 15.85
N GLY A 126 -22.68 8.10 16.02
CA GLY A 126 -21.84 7.05 16.59
C GLY A 126 -21.93 5.72 15.82
N ILE A 127 -21.18 4.75 16.34
CA ILE A 127 -21.11 3.38 15.88
C ILE A 127 -21.95 2.51 16.81
N THR A 128 -22.95 1.84 16.23
CA THR A 128 -23.85 0.96 17.01
C THR A 128 -23.39 -0.49 16.96
N ARG A 129 -23.83 -1.30 17.94
CA ARG A 129 -23.55 -2.74 17.96
C ARG A 129 -24.01 -3.43 16.67
N HIS A 130 -25.16 -3.03 16.14
CA HIS A 130 -25.70 -3.58 14.89
C HIS A 130 -24.77 -3.33 13.69
N MET A 131 -24.14 -2.15 13.60
CA MET A 131 -23.20 -1.85 12.52
C MET A 131 -22.00 -2.79 12.54
N VAL A 132 -21.44 -3.06 13.73
CA VAL A 132 -20.29 -3.96 13.89
C VAL A 132 -20.70 -5.42 13.71
N ASP A 133 -21.66 -5.91 14.49
CA ASP A 133 -22.02 -7.34 14.55
C ASP A 133 -22.73 -7.86 13.29
N ARG A 134 -23.42 -6.99 12.53
CA ARG A 134 -24.25 -7.41 11.38
C ARG A 134 -23.82 -6.84 10.04
N LEU A 135 -23.41 -5.58 9.97
CA LEU A 135 -23.10 -4.93 8.69
C LEU A 135 -21.64 -5.12 8.32
N ALA A 136 -20.70 -4.69 9.18
CA ALA A 136 -19.26 -4.78 8.92
C ALA A 136 -18.76 -6.24 8.90
N ARG A 137 -19.36 -7.13 9.70
CA ARG A 137 -19.03 -8.57 9.74
C ARG A 137 -19.20 -9.28 8.38
N ARG A 138 -20.00 -8.75 7.44
CA ARG A 138 -20.34 -9.45 6.19
C ARG A 138 -19.12 -9.73 5.31
N THR A 139 -18.18 -8.80 5.27
CA THR A 139 -17.00 -8.90 4.41
C THR A 139 -15.72 -9.13 5.22
N ALA A 140 -15.66 -8.65 6.46
CA ALA A 140 -14.50 -8.76 7.35
C ALA A 140 -13.89 -10.17 7.45
N ASN A 141 -12.55 -10.20 7.44
CA ASN A 141 -11.75 -11.41 7.64
C ASN A 141 -11.53 -11.69 9.12
N PHE A 142 -11.40 -10.65 9.94
CA PHE A 142 -11.30 -10.79 11.39
C PHE A 142 -12.00 -9.67 12.15
N ARG A 143 -12.38 -9.97 13.39
CA ARG A 143 -12.76 -8.99 14.41
C ARG A 143 -11.64 -8.88 15.41
N LEU A 144 -11.18 -7.67 15.66
CA LEU A 144 -10.20 -7.35 16.70
C LEU A 144 -10.91 -6.65 17.86
N VAL A 145 -10.58 -7.04 19.07
CA VAL A 145 -11.06 -6.44 20.31
C VAL A 145 -9.87 -6.13 21.20
N ILE A 146 -9.74 -4.88 21.62
CA ILE A 146 -8.74 -4.45 22.59
C ILE A 146 -9.48 -4.21 23.92
N LEU A 147 -9.03 -4.86 24.98
CA LEU A 147 -9.62 -4.77 26.31
C LEU A 147 -8.52 -4.76 27.38
N GLY A 148 -8.41 -3.67 28.14
CA GLY A 148 -7.42 -3.52 29.21
C GLY A 148 -5.99 -3.70 28.70
N GLY A 149 -5.68 -3.16 27.51
CA GLY A 149 -4.35 -3.27 26.89
C GLY A 149 -4.04 -4.63 26.26
N ARG A 150 -5.00 -5.56 26.21
CA ARG A 150 -4.83 -6.90 25.60
C ARG A 150 -5.65 -7.04 24.33
N ALA A 151 -5.11 -7.76 23.34
CA ALA A 151 -5.74 -7.98 22.04
C ALA A 151 -6.40 -9.36 21.95
N TYR A 152 -7.63 -9.37 21.46
CA TYR A 152 -8.43 -10.57 21.20
C TYR A 152 -8.91 -10.59 19.76
N VAL A 153 -8.77 -11.73 19.08
CA VAL A 153 -9.12 -11.86 17.67
C VAL A 153 -10.11 -13.00 17.48
N GLU A 154 -11.23 -12.69 16.82
CA GLU A 154 -12.13 -13.69 16.25
C GLU A 154 -11.86 -13.75 14.74
N LYS A 155 -11.31 -14.87 14.26
CA LYS A 155 -11.18 -15.14 12.82
C LYS A 155 -12.56 -15.40 12.23
N LEU A 156 -12.88 -14.72 11.14
CA LEU A 156 -14.19 -14.79 10.46
C LEU A 156 -14.08 -15.48 9.10
N LYS A 157 -13.04 -15.14 8.34
CA LYS A 157 -12.70 -15.70 7.03
C LYS A 157 -11.19 -15.75 6.89
N ASP A 158 -10.72 -16.53 5.92
CA ASP A 158 -9.30 -16.53 5.56
C ASP A 158 -8.90 -15.22 4.89
N SER A 159 -7.70 -14.75 5.19
CA SER A 159 -7.07 -13.62 4.50
C SER A 159 -6.22 -14.15 3.35
N PHE A 160 -6.03 -13.31 2.33
CA PHE A 160 -5.00 -13.59 1.33
C PHE A 160 -3.63 -13.50 2.00
N GLN A 161 -2.83 -14.58 1.95
CA GLN A 161 -1.47 -14.61 2.51
C GLN A 161 -1.43 -14.20 4.00
N THR A 162 -0.29 -13.77 4.51
CA THR A 162 -0.06 -13.35 5.91
C THR A 162 -0.50 -11.91 6.22
N ARG A 163 -1.43 -11.35 5.43
CA ARG A 163 -1.87 -9.96 5.60
C ARG A 163 -2.52 -9.69 6.96
N ASP A 164 -3.39 -10.59 7.42
CA ASP A 164 -3.95 -10.50 8.77
C ASP A 164 -2.89 -10.70 9.85
N VAL A 165 -1.98 -11.67 9.66
CA VAL A 165 -0.87 -11.95 10.59
C VAL A 165 -0.03 -10.69 10.84
N PHE A 166 0.45 -10.02 9.79
CA PHE A 166 1.30 -8.84 9.96
C PHE A 166 0.52 -7.58 10.37
N THR A 167 -0.77 -7.48 10.04
CA THR A 167 -1.64 -6.41 10.57
C THR A 167 -1.86 -6.56 12.07
N LEU A 168 -2.14 -7.79 12.53
CA LEU A 168 -2.31 -8.11 13.95
C LEU A 168 -0.98 -7.96 14.71
N TRP A 169 0.13 -8.36 14.10
CA TRP A 169 1.47 -8.11 14.64
C TRP A 169 1.71 -6.61 14.85
N GLY A 170 1.34 -5.78 13.89
CA GLY A 170 1.45 -4.33 14.00
C GLY A 170 0.64 -3.72 15.14
N VAL A 171 -0.58 -4.23 15.36
CA VAL A 171 -1.41 -3.86 16.52
C VAL A 171 -0.74 -4.27 17.84
N LEU A 172 -0.14 -5.46 17.91
CA LEU A 172 0.58 -5.87 19.12
C LEU A 172 1.81 -4.99 19.38
N GLN A 173 2.52 -4.58 18.32
CA GLN A 173 3.62 -3.64 18.43
C GLN A 173 3.15 -2.26 18.91
N LEU A 174 1.98 -1.79 18.46
CA LEU A 174 1.35 -0.58 18.99
C LEU A 174 1.08 -0.69 20.50
N LEU A 175 0.51 -1.81 20.95
CA LEU A 175 0.21 -2.04 22.38
C LEU A 175 1.49 -2.07 23.23
N ARG A 176 2.58 -2.62 22.69
CA ARG A 176 3.91 -2.58 23.33
C ARG A 176 4.53 -1.18 23.35
N ARG A 177 4.36 -0.44 22.26
CA ARG A 177 4.87 0.93 22.13
C ARG A 177 4.17 1.90 23.08
N TYR A 178 2.85 1.73 23.22
CA TYR A 178 1.99 2.61 24.01
C TYR A 178 1.18 1.84 25.08
N PRO A 179 1.83 1.24 26.10
CA PRO A 179 1.15 0.45 27.11
C PRO A 179 0.07 1.27 27.83
N GLY A 180 -1.15 0.73 27.88
CA GLY A 180 -2.28 1.35 28.56
C GLY A 180 -2.88 2.60 27.88
N ARG A 181 -2.39 3.00 26.70
CA ARG A 181 -2.87 4.21 26.00
C ARG A 181 -3.79 3.93 24.83
N VAL A 182 -3.76 2.70 24.30
CA VAL A 182 -4.75 2.26 23.29
C VAL A 182 -6.06 1.96 24.02
N PRO A 183 -7.17 2.63 23.68
CA PRO A 183 -8.43 2.47 24.40
C PRO A 183 -9.07 1.11 24.12
N ASP A 184 -9.97 0.72 25.02
CA ASP A 184 -10.86 -0.40 24.79
C ASP A 184 -11.72 -0.13 23.54
N LEU A 185 -11.71 -1.06 22.58
CA LEU A 185 -12.46 -0.93 21.33
C LEU A 185 -12.75 -2.28 20.69
N GLU A 186 -13.68 -2.28 19.74
CA GLU A 186 -13.89 -3.40 18.82
C GLU A 186 -13.92 -2.93 17.36
N LEU A 187 -13.21 -3.61 16.48
CA LEU A 187 -13.25 -3.30 15.05
C LEU A 187 -13.40 -4.54 14.18
N MET A 188 -13.91 -4.33 12.98
CA MET A 188 -13.98 -5.31 11.90
C MET A 188 -12.97 -4.92 10.84
N PHE A 189 -12.16 -5.87 10.41
CA PHE A 189 -11.10 -5.64 9.44
C PHE A 189 -11.28 -6.54 8.23
N ASP A 190 -11.16 -5.96 7.05
CA ASP A 190 -11.20 -6.68 5.78
C ASP A 190 -9.86 -6.50 5.05
N THR A 191 -9.18 -7.62 4.79
CA THR A 191 -7.78 -7.68 4.35
C THR A 191 -7.63 -7.81 2.83
N PHE A 192 -8.73 -7.81 2.09
CA PHE A 192 -8.70 -7.83 0.62
C PHE A 192 -8.44 -6.45 0.00
N ASP A 193 -8.23 -6.42 -1.32
CA ASP A 193 -7.75 -5.24 -2.04
C ASP A 193 -8.82 -4.13 -2.22
N TRP A 194 -10.06 -4.45 -2.55
CA TRP A 194 -11.03 -3.41 -2.93
C TRP A 194 -11.80 -2.81 -1.75
N PRO A 195 -11.98 -1.49 -1.69
CA PRO A 195 -12.90 -0.87 -0.73
C PRO A 195 -14.36 -1.13 -1.11
N VAL A 196 -15.17 -1.53 -0.12
CA VAL A 196 -16.50 -2.15 -0.36
C VAL A 196 -17.66 -1.34 0.21
N VAL A 197 -17.42 -0.38 1.10
CA VAL A 197 -18.50 0.38 1.74
C VAL A 197 -18.89 1.57 0.87
N LYS A 198 -19.74 1.35 -0.14
CA LYS A 198 -20.08 2.39 -1.11
C LYS A 198 -20.90 3.53 -0.49
N SER A 199 -20.39 4.76 -0.57
CA SER A 199 -21.01 5.97 -0.02
C SER A 199 -22.43 6.18 -0.54
N LYS A 200 -22.69 5.81 -1.79
CA LYS A 200 -24.02 5.93 -2.44
C LYS A 200 -25.12 5.18 -1.70
N ASP A 201 -24.79 4.09 -1.00
CA ASP A 201 -25.77 3.24 -0.32
C ASP A 201 -26.21 3.83 1.03
N TYR A 202 -25.43 4.76 1.57
CA TYR A 202 -25.63 5.37 2.89
C TYR A 202 -25.91 6.87 2.83
N ARG A 203 -26.06 7.45 1.63
CA ARG A 203 -26.59 8.81 1.47
C ARG A 203 -27.97 8.90 2.12
N ARG A 204 -28.14 9.83 3.08
CA ARG A 204 -29.43 10.04 3.78
C ARG A 204 -30.51 10.34 2.76
N ARG A 205 -31.39 9.37 2.49
CA ARG A 205 -32.68 9.64 1.85
C ARG A 205 -33.57 10.35 2.88
N SER A 206 -34.24 11.42 2.47
CA SER A 206 -35.31 12.03 3.27
C SER A 206 -36.44 11.01 3.51
N GLY A 207 -37.09 11.09 4.67
CA GLY A 207 -38.26 10.26 5.02
C GLY A 207 -37.99 9.02 5.89
N LYS A 208 -39.06 8.25 6.21
CA LYS A 208 -39.04 7.06 7.09
C LYS A 208 -38.08 5.96 6.61
N ALA A 209 -37.82 5.86 5.30
CA ALA A 209 -36.89 4.89 4.73
C ALA A 209 -35.41 5.18 5.10
N GLY A 210 -35.02 6.46 5.24
CA GLY A 210 -33.67 6.86 5.65
C GLY A 210 -33.36 6.57 7.12
N ARG A 211 -34.39 6.51 7.97
CA ARG A 211 -34.24 6.12 9.39
C ARG A 211 -34.02 4.62 9.59
N ARG A 212 -34.46 3.77 8.64
CA ARG A 212 -34.39 2.31 8.75
C ARG A 212 -33.05 1.71 8.28
N ARG A 213 -32.31 2.36 7.38
CA ARG A 213 -31.11 1.76 6.76
C ARG A 213 -29.87 1.72 7.67
N GLY A 214 -29.90 2.39 8.83
CA GLY A 214 -28.72 2.57 9.68
C GLY A 214 -27.65 3.43 9.01
N GLY A 215 -26.65 3.87 9.77
CA GLY A 215 -25.42 4.44 9.21
C GLY A 215 -24.52 3.37 8.57
N PRO A 216 -23.43 3.78 7.90
CA PRO A 216 -22.51 2.86 7.23
C PRO A 216 -21.82 1.88 8.22
N PRO A 217 -21.44 0.67 7.77
CA PRO A 217 -20.60 -0.23 8.57
C PRO A 217 -19.19 0.37 8.76
N PRO A 218 -18.67 0.44 10.00
CA PRO A 218 -17.27 0.78 10.23
C PRO A 218 -16.39 -0.42 9.88
N LEU A 219 -15.77 -0.37 8.71
CA LEU A 219 -14.93 -1.44 8.20
C LEU A 219 -13.52 -0.90 7.98
N PHE A 220 -12.53 -1.47 8.67
CA PHE A 220 -11.13 -1.14 8.45
C PHE A 220 -10.59 -1.87 7.23
N ARG A 221 -9.84 -1.15 6.40
CA ARG A 221 -9.17 -1.65 5.20
C ARG A 221 -7.87 -0.90 4.99
N TYR A 222 -7.11 -1.31 4.00
CA TYR A 222 -5.83 -0.69 3.67
C TYR A 222 -5.93 0.45 2.64
N CYS A 223 -7.08 0.63 1.97
CA CYS A 223 -7.34 1.77 1.10
C CYS A 223 -8.82 2.18 1.09
N GLY A 224 -9.08 3.35 0.50
CA GLY A 224 -10.38 3.86 0.12
C GLY A 224 -10.34 4.54 -1.24
N ASP A 225 -11.50 4.95 -1.73
CA ASP A 225 -11.69 5.83 -2.90
C ASP A 225 -12.80 6.87 -2.61
N GLU A 226 -12.94 7.90 -3.44
CA GLU A 226 -13.94 8.98 -3.24
C GLU A 226 -15.40 8.47 -3.16
N SER A 227 -15.66 7.26 -3.64
CA SER A 227 -16.98 6.63 -3.66
C SER A 227 -17.24 5.66 -2.49
N THR A 228 -16.30 5.57 -1.54
CA THR A 228 -16.32 4.61 -0.43
C THR A 228 -16.16 5.27 0.94
N LEU A 229 -16.49 4.51 2.00
CA LEU A 229 -16.46 4.95 3.40
C LEU A 229 -15.63 4.00 4.28
N ASP A 230 -14.79 3.17 3.68
CA ASP A 230 -13.89 2.27 4.37
C ASP A 230 -12.86 3.08 5.20
N ILE A 231 -12.56 2.62 6.42
CA ILE A 231 -11.63 3.29 7.34
C ILE A 231 -10.22 2.82 7.01
N VAL A 232 -9.36 3.74 6.58
CA VAL A 232 -8.03 3.38 6.09
C VAL A 232 -7.04 3.16 7.23
N PHE A 233 -6.33 2.04 7.17
CA PHE A 233 -5.33 1.60 8.13
C PHE A 233 -4.00 1.30 7.41
N PRO A 234 -2.82 1.57 8.02
CA PRO A 234 -1.53 1.22 7.42
C PRO A 234 -1.46 -0.26 7.03
N ASP A 235 -1.00 -0.56 5.81
CA ASP A 235 -0.97 -1.92 5.32
C ASP A 235 0.00 -2.84 6.09
N TRP A 236 -0.15 -4.16 5.93
CA TRP A 236 0.65 -5.16 6.62
C TRP A 236 2.15 -5.05 6.28
N SER A 237 2.49 -4.54 5.10
CA SER A 237 3.87 -4.50 4.61
C SER A 237 4.76 -3.50 5.36
N PHE A 238 4.20 -2.64 6.22
CA PHE A 238 4.98 -1.86 7.19
C PHE A 238 5.77 -2.75 8.17
N TRP A 239 5.23 -3.92 8.50
CA TRP A 239 5.90 -4.91 9.37
C TRP A 239 6.51 -6.07 8.60
N GLY A 240 6.28 -6.16 7.29
CA GLY A 240 6.87 -7.13 6.39
C GLY A 240 5.85 -7.85 5.50
N TRP A 241 6.33 -8.41 4.40
CA TRP A 241 5.56 -9.26 3.50
C TRP A 241 6.40 -10.49 3.09
N PRO A 242 6.37 -11.56 3.89
CA PRO A 242 7.23 -12.74 3.72
C PRO A 242 7.13 -13.43 2.36
N GLU A 243 5.92 -13.53 1.80
CA GLU A 243 5.63 -14.28 0.58
C GLU A 243 6.37 -13.76 -0.65
N ILE A 244 6.72 -12.46 -0.63
CA ILE A 244 7.51 -11.81 -1.67
C ILE A 244 8.78 -11.15 -1.13
N ASN A 245 9.21 -11.56 0.08
CA ASN A 245 10.44 -11.14 0.73
C ASN A 245 10.61 -9.61 0.83
N ILE A 246 9.52 -8.88 1.07
CA ILE A 246 9.60 -7.45 1.38
C ILE A 246 9.83 -7.30 2.88
N LYS A 247 10.98 -6.71 3.22
CA LYS A 247 11.41 -6.48 4.59
C LYS A 247 10.50 -5.50 5.32
N PRO A 248 10.47 -5.52 6.66
CA PRO A 248 9.82 -4.47 7.44
C PRO A 248 10.30 -3.08 7.05
N TRP A 249 9.42 -2.10 7.20
CA TRP A 249 9.63 -0.76 6.64
C TRP A 249 10.89 -0.09 7.15
N GLU A 250 11.18 -0.17 8.45
CA GLU A 250 12.37 0.48 9.03
C GLU A 250 13.68 -0.02 8.38
N ALA A 251 13.81 -1.34 8.16
CA ALA A 251 14.97 -1.92 7.51
C ALA A 251 15.03 -1.59 6.00
N LEU A 252 13.89 -1.74 5.30
CA LEU A 252 13.83 -1.46 3.87
C LEU A 252 14.05 0.03 3.54
N LYS A 253 13.59 0.92 4.40
CA LYS A 253 13.78 2.37 4.29
C LYS A 253 15.25 2.75 4.28
N GLU A 254 16.07 2.14 5.15
CA GLU A 254 17.53 2.34 5.15
C GLU A 254 18.18 1.75 3.90
N GLU A 255 17.77 0.56 3.44
CA GLU A 255 18.28 0.00 2.19
C GLU A 255 17.98 0.87 0.97
N LEU A 256 16.80 1.51 0.94
CA LEU A 256 16.43 2.45 -0.11
C LEU A 256 17.28 3.72 -0.02
N ARG A 257 17.58 4.21 1.18
CA ARG A 257 18.49 5.35 1.40
C ARG A 257 19.89 5.04 0.87
N GLU A 258 20.45 3.90 1.24
CA GLU A 258 21.73 3.41 0.69
C GLU A 258 21.65 3.20 -0.83
N GLY A 259 20.53 2.67 -1.32
CA GLY A 259 20.26 2.48 -2.74
C GLY A 259 20.32 3.78 -3.54
N ASN A 260 19.87 4.89 -2.96
CA ASN A 260 19.91 6.20 -3.60
C ASN A 260 21.33 6.74 -3.78
N GLU A 261 22.24 6.38 -2.87
CA GLU A 261 23.63 6.84 -2.87
C GLU A 261 24.53 6.06 -3.85
N ARG A 262 24.08 4.90 -4.35
CA ARG A 262 24.87 4.03 -5.26
C ARG A 262 25.19 4.66 -6.61
N VAL A 263 24.29 5.50 -7.13
CA VAL A 263 24.45 6.16 -8.42
C VAL A 263 24.03 7.61 -8.26
N ASN A 264 24.92 8.54 -8.61
CA ASN A 264 24.61 9.95 -8.60
C ASN A 264 23.37 10.20 -9.48
N TRP A 265 22.41 10.98 -8.99
CA TRP A 265 21.14 11.19 -9.70
C TRP A 265 21.32 11.64 -11.16
N TRP A 266 22.34 12.47 -11.43
CA TRP A 266 22.63 12.97 -12.79
C TRP A 266 23.14 11.87 -13.74
N GLU A 267 23.72 10.79 -13.20
CA GLU A 267 24.24 9.64 -13.95
C GLU A 267 23.21 8.51 -14.08
N ARG A 268 22.06 8.61 -13.40
CA ARG A 268 20.99 7.62 -13.50
C ARG A 268 20.47 7.51 -14.92
N VAL A 269 20.01 6.31 -15.27
CA VAL A 269 19.46 5.99 -16.58
C VAL A 269 18.27 6.92 -16.89
N PRO A 270 18.28 7.67 -18.02
CA PRO A 270 17.34 8.77 -18.26
C PRO A 270 15.97 8.32 -18.78
N TYR A 271 15.50 7.15 -18.37
CA TYR A 271 14.22 6.56 -18.76
C TYR A 271 13.30 6.38 -17.56
N ALA A 272 11.99 6.33 -17.83
CA ALA A 272 11.01 5.89 -16.86
C ALA A 272 11.07 4.37 -16.68
N TYR A 273 11.03 3.91 -15.44
CA TYR A 273 11.15 2.50 -15.11
C TYR A 273 9.94 2.00 -14.32
N TRP A 274 9.47 0.81 -14.69
CA TRP A 274 8.51 0.04 -13.91
C TRP A 274 8.87 -1.44 -13.93
N LYS A 275 8.74 -2.10 -12.78
CA LYS A 275 8.74 -3.56 -12.68
C LYS A 275 7.62 -4.01 -11.76
N GLY A 276 6.75 -4.88 -12.23
CA GLY A 276 5.60 -5.35 -11.45
C GLY A 276 4.78 -6.41 -12.17
N ASN A 277 3.84 -7.03 -11.46
CA ASN A 277 2.98 -8.07 -12.03
C ASN A 277 1.88 -7.41 -12.88
N PRO A 278 1.83 -7.62 -14.21
CA PRO A 278 0.80 -7.06 -15.07
C PRO A 278 -0.53 -7.84 -15.01
N ALA A 279 -0.52 -9.09 -14.54
CA ALA A 279 -1.71 -9.95 -14.56
C ALA A 279 -2.80 -9.52 -13.57
N VAL A 280 -2.49 -8.63 -12.62
CA VAL A 280 -3.42 -8.21 -11.55
C VAL A 280 -4.35 -7.05 -11.96
N ALA A 281 -4.10 -6.37 -13.07
CA ALA A 281 -4.91 -5.23 -13.50
C ALA A 281 -4.77 -4.93 -14.99
N VAL A 282 -5.88 -4.58 -15.64
CA VAL A 282 -5.92 -4.18 -17.05
C VAL A 282 -5.02 -2.97 -17.32
N THR A 283 -5.04 -1.95 -16.47
CA THR A 283 -4.19 -0.75 -16.63
C THR A 283 -2.69 -1.08 -16.63
N ARG A 284 -2.26 -2.15 -15.94
CA ARG A 284 -0.86 -2.64 -15.99
C ARG A 284 -0.55 -3.41 -17.27
N GLN A 285 -1.52 -4.15 -17.82
CA GLN A 285 -1.37 -4.78 -19.14
C GLN A 285 -1.23 -3.72 -20.23
N GLU A 286 -2.02 -2.64 -20.15
CA GLU A 286 -1.90 -1.49 -21.05
C GLU A 286 -0.55 -0.78 -20.91
N LEU A 287 -0.01 -0.65 -19.68
CA LEU A 287 1.31 -0.06 -19.45
C LEU A 287 2.44 -0.82 -20.18
N LEU A 288 2.31 -2.14 -20.39
CA LEU A 288 3.30 -2.90 -21.17
C LEU A 288 3.44 -2.39 -22.61
N GLN A 289 2.38 -1.81 -23.18
CA GLN A 289 2.42 -1.22 -24.54
C GLN A 289 3.26 0.06 -24.60
N CYS A 290 3.62 0.64 -23.44
CA CYS A 290 4.52 1.77 -23.37
C CYS A 290 6.00 1.38 -23.42
N ASN A 291 6.32 0.09 -23.34
CA ASN A 291 7.71 -0.36 -23.46
C ASN A 291 8.26 -0.09 -24.88
N VAL A 292 9.58 -0.02 -25.00
CA VAL A 292 10.24 0.18 -26.29
C VAL A 292 9.89 -0.93 -27.30
N SER A 293 9.61 -0.55 -28.54
CA SER A 293 9.45 -1.43 -29.70
C SER A 293 10.31 -0.95 -30.87
N GLU A 294 10.38 -1.73 -31.96
CA GLU A 294 11.11 -1.33 -33.18
C GLU A 294 10.59 -0.02 -33.79
N GLU A 295 9.29 0.25 -33.65
CA GLU A 295 8.62 1.38 -34.26
C GLU A 295 8.57 2.61 -33.34
N ARG A 296 8.77 2.43 -32.01
CA ARG A 296 8.40 3.44 -31.03
C ARG A 296 9.13 3.29 -29.70
N ASP A 297 9.71 4.40 -29.23
CA ASP A 297 10.21 4.54 -27.86
C ASP A 297 9.46 5.64 -27.11
N TRP A 298 8.73 5.25 -26.06
CA TRP A 298 8.05 6.18 -25.15
C TRP A 298 8.94 6.65 -23.99
N ASN A 299 10.25 6.39 -24.06
CA ASN A 299 11.23 6.58 -22.99
C ASN A 299 10.90 5.79 -21.71
N ALA A 300 10.22 4.65 -21.85
CA ALA A 300 9.83 3.80 -20.73
C ALA A 300 10.45 2.40 -20.85
N ARG A 301 10.83 1.83 -19.71
CA ARG A 301 11.41 0.49 -19.55
C ARG A 301 10.53 -0.27 -18.56
N ILE A 302 9.66 -1.12 -19.11
CA ILE A 302 8.58 -1.79 -18.39
C ILE A 302 8.87 -3.29 -18.35
N TYR A 303 8.95 -3.86 -17.15
CA TYR A 303 9.31 -5.26 -16.95
C TYR A 303 8.22 -6.01 -16.17
N ALA A 304 7.81 -7.16 -16.68
CA ALA A 304 6.88 -8.03 -15.97
C ALA A 304 7.60 -8.72 -14.79
N GLN A 305 6.99 -8.67 -13.61
CA GLN A 305 7.44 -9.38 -12.42
C GLN A 305 6.72 -10.71 -12.31
N ASP A 306 7.48 -11.81 -12.43
CA ASP A 306 7.00 -13.17 -12.22
C ASP A 306 7.39 -13.63 -10.80
N TRP A 307 6.42 -13.63 -9.89
CA TRP A 307 6.66 -14.03 -8.50
C TRP A 307 6.98 -15.51 -8.34
N ILE A 308 6.50 -16.39 -9.23
CA ILE A 308 6.80 -17.82 -9.18
C ILE A 308 8.29 -18.02 -9.47
N SER A 309 8.80 -17.38 -10.51
CA SER A 309 10.22 -17.42 -10.86
C SER A 309 11.10 -16.79 -9.77
N GLU A 310 10.69 -15.68 -9.17
CA GLU A 310 11.47 -15.04 -8.10
C GLU A 310 11.58 -15.90 -6.86
N VAL A 311 10.51 -16.58 -6.44
CA VAL A 311 10.56 -17.50 -5.30
C VAL A 311 11.58 -18.61 -5.56
N GLN A 312 11.59 -19.19 -6.77
CA GLN A 312 12.54 -20.23 -7.15
C GLN A 312 13.99 -19.74 -7.21
N GLN A 313 14.20 -18.47 -7.56
CA GLN A 313 15.53 -17.87 -7.70
C GLN A 313 16.01 -17.14 -6.44
N GLY A 314 15.22 -17.13 -5.36
CA GLY A 314 15.55 -16.46 -4.11
C GLY A 314 15.46 -14.92 -4.18
N PHE A 315 14.51 -14.39 -4.95
CA PHE A 315 14.20 -12.95 -5.07
C PHE A 315 15.35 -12.06 -5.57
N LYS A 316 16.34 -12.64 -6.25
CA LYS A 316 17.56 -11.95 -6.69
C LYS A 316 17.28 -10.74 -7.58
N GLN A 317 16.18 -10.74 -8.32
CA GLN A 317 15.82 -9.68 -9.27
C GLN A 317 14.69 -8.78 -8.74
N SER A 318 14.23 -8.97 -7.50
CA SER A 318 13.12 -8.21 -6.89
C SER A 318 13.57 -7.25 -5.77
N ASN A 319 14.88 -7.12 -5.51
CA ASN A 319 15.35 -6.14 -4.52
C ASN A 319 14.90 -4.73 -4.96
N LEU A 320 14.25 -4.00 -4.06
CA LEU A 320 13.68 -2.68 -4.39
C LEU A 320 14.77 -1.60 -4.45
N ALA A 321 15.74 -1.64 -3.54
CA ALA A 321 16.83 -0.67 -3.46
C ALA A 321 17.75 -0.71 -4.69
N SER A 322 17.90 -1.87 -5.35
CA SER A 322 18.67 -1.97 -6.60
C SER A 322 17.96 -1.29 -7.79
N GLN A 323 16.68 -0.95 -7.66
CA GLN A 323 15.90 -0.33 -8.73
C GLN A 323 15.86 1.21 -8.64
N CYS A 324 16.62 1.84 -7.74
CA CYS A 324 16.74 3.29 -7.63
C CYS A 324 17.82 3.90 -8.57
N ASN A 325 18.09 3.24 -9.70
CA ASN A 325 19.12 3.63 -10.67
C ASN A 325 18.58 4.30 -11.96
N HIS A 326 17.26 4.45 -12.06
CA HIS A 326 16.58 5.15 -13.17
C HIS A 326 16.12 6.53 -12.70
N ARG A 327 16.19 7.55 -13.57
CA ARG A 327 15.78 8.91 -13.21
C ARG A 327 14.31 9.01 -12.84
N TYR A 328 13.43 8.23 -13.47
CA TYR A 328 11.99 8.27 -13.20
C TYR A 328 11.44 6.90 -12.85
N LYS A 329 10.50 6.85 -11.91
CA LYS A 329 9.85 5.61 -11.48
C LYS A 329 8.35 5.71 -11.71
N ILE A 330 7.74 4.74 -12.35
CA ILE A 330 6.30 4.78 -12.62
C ILE A 330 5.57 4.14 -11.44
N TYR A 331 4.54 4.81 -10.96
CA TYR A 331 3.54 4.22 -10.07
C TYR A 331 2.24 3.99 -10.84
N ILE A 332 1.68 2.80 -10.68
CA ILE A 332 0.41 2.40 -11.26
C ILE A 332 -0.28 1.37 -10.35
N GLU A 333 -1.59 1.52 -10.22
CA GLU A 333 -2.43 0.67 -9.38
C GLU A 333 -2.44 -0.78 -9.86
N GLY A 334 -2.72 -1.69 -8.94
CA GLY A 334 -2.93 -3.11 -9.21
C GLY A 334 -4.42 -3.43 -9.19
N SER A 335 -4.79 -4.51 -8.51
CA SER A 335 -6.20 -4.80 -8.17
C SER A 335 -6.89 -3.57 -7.57
N ALA A 336 -6.23 -2.93 -6.61
CA ALA A 336 -6.59 -1.64 -6.02
C ALA A 336 -5.35 -0.76 -5.83
N TRP A 337 -5.19 -0.09 -4.68
CA TRP A 337 -3.94 0.58 -4.33
C TRP A 337 -2.76 -0.41 -4.39
N SER A 338 -1.58 0.09 -4.73
CA SER A 338 -0.37 -0.74 -4.79
C SER A 338 0.59 -0.38 -3.68
N VAL A 339 0.97 -1.35 -2.85
CA VAL A 339 1.92 -1.12 -1.74
C VAL A 339 3.29 -0.60 -2.21
N SER A 340 3.59 -0.69 -3.51
CA SER A 340 4.82 -0.19 -4.12
C SER A 340 4.98 1.33 -4.08
N GLU A 341 3.92 2.10 -3.84
CA GLU A 341 3.97 3.57 -3.91
C GLU A 341 5.04 4.16 -2.99
N LYS A 342 5.05 3.76 -1.70
CA LYS A 342 6.04 4.24 -0.73
C LYS A 342 7.47 3.88 -1.12
N TYR A 343 7.70 2.71 -1.72
CA TYR A 343 9.04 2.28 -2.15
C TYR A 343 9.51 3.07 -3.38
N ILE A 344 8.59 3.36 -4.31
CA ILE A 344 8.85 4.17 -5.50
C ILE A 344 9.21 5.61 -5.10
N LEU A 345 8.42 6.22 -4.22
CA LEU A 345 8.64 7.57 -3.74
C LEU A 345 9.95 7.71 -2.93
N ALA A 346 10.44 6.63 -2.31
CA ALA A 346 11.68 6.63 -1.54
C ALA A 346 12.96 6.68 -2.40
N CYS A 347 12.90 6.50 -3.73
CA CYS A 347 14.09 6.30 -4.57
C CYS A 347 14.83 7.59 -5.02
N ASP A 348 14.57 8.80 -4.49
CA ASP A 348 15.11 10.09 -5.01
C ASP A 348 14.80 10.36 -6.50
N SER A 349 14.01 9.49 -7.13
CA SER A 349 13.60 9.57 -8.53
C SER A 349 12.18 10.10 -8.57
N PRO A 350 11.85 11.10 -9.41
CA PRO A 350 10.47 11.51 -9.61
C PRO A 350 9.55 10.33 -9.89
N ALA A 351 8.54 10.20 -9.04
CA ALA A 351 7.46 9.27 -9.27
C ALA A 351 6.53 9.82 -10.36
N LEU A 352 6.39 9.09 -11.45
CA LEU A 352 5.40 9.31 -12.49
C LEU A 352 4.14 8.52 -12.09
N VAL A 353 3.19 9.20 -11.46
CA VAL A 353 2.01 8.57 -10.86
C VAL A 353 0.88 8.58 -11.88
N VAL A 354 0.58 7.40 -12.44
CA VAL A 354 -0.63 7.18 -13.24
C VAL A 354 -1.83 7.45 -12.35
N THR A 355 -2.71 8.33 -12.82
CA THR A 355 -3.84 8.91 -12.05
C THR A 355 -4.50 7.86 -11.16
N PRO A 356 -4.29 7.92 -9.83
CA PRO A 356 -4.75 6.87 -8.93
C PRO A 356 -6.24 7.04 -8.67
N ARG A 357 -6.95 5.93 -8.51
CA ARG A 357 -8.33 5.88 -8.05
C ARG A 357 -8.40 5.75 -6.53
N TYR A 358 -7.48 5.01 -5.94
CA TYR A 358 -7.45 4.67 -4.54
C TYR A 358 -6.47 5.55 -3.77
N TYR A 359 -6.72 5.71 -2.49
CA TYR A 359 -5.80 6.30 -1.54
C TYR A 359 -5.58 5.35 -0.36
N ASP A 360 -4.37 5.36 0.18
CA ASP A 360 -4.04 4.83 1.49
C ASP A 360 -3.99 5.97 2.55
N PHE A 361 -3.45 5.68 3.73
CA PHE A 361 -3.50 6.59 4.87
C PHE A 361 -2.61 7.84 4.71
N PHE A 362 -1.55 7.79 3.89
CA PHE A 362 -0.59 8.90 3.74
C PHE A 362 -0.66 9.58 2.38
N THR A 363 -1.07 8.87 1.33
CA THR A 363 -1.07 9.34 -0.08
C THR A 363 -1.89 10.60 -0.31
N ARG A 364 -2.94 10.85 0.50
CA ARG A 364 -3.68 12.12 0.44
C ARG A 364 -2.87 13.34 0.91
N GLY A 365 -1.72 13.14 1.56
CA GLY A 365 -0.71 14.16 1.84
C GLY A 365 0.21 14.50 0.66
N LEU A 366 0.23 13.69 -0.41
CA LEU A 366 1.08 13.92 -1.57
C LEU A 366 0.52 15.04 -2.46
N MET A 367 1.41 15.81 -3.08
CA MET A 367 1.09 16.99 -3.88
C MET A 367 1.71 16.84 -5.28
N PRO A 368 0.92 16.92 -6.36
CA PRO A 368 1.46 16.88 -7.71
C PRO A 368 2.33 18.11 -7.96
N GLY A 369 3.44 17.93 -8.68
CA GLY A 369 4.46 18.95 -8.91
C GLY A 369 5.43 19.18 -7.75
N GLN A 370 5.17 18.60 -6.59
CA GLN A 370 6.04 18.65 -5.42
C GLN A 370 6.57 17.26 -5.06
N HIS A 371 5.69 16.29 -4.87
CA HIS A 371 6.05 14.92 -4.47
C HIS A 371 5.98 13.93 -5.65
N TYR A 372 5.30 14.27 -6.74
CA TYR A 372 5.19 13.40 -7.91
C TYR A 372 4.81 14.18 -9.17
N TRP A 373 5.00 13.57 -10.33
CA TRP A 373 4.51 14.04 -11.61
C TRP A 373 3.25 13.27 -12.03
N PRO A 374 2.11 13.93 -12.33
CA PRO A 374 0.89 13.24 -12.70
C PRO A 374 0.96 12.67 -14.12
N ILE A 375 0.47 11.45 -14.31
CA ILE A 375 0.34 10.78 -15.61
C ILE A 375 -1.14 10.47 -15.87
N ARG A 376 -1.59 10.75 -17.10
CA ARG A 376 -2.95 10.44 -17.53
C ARG A 376 -3.14 8.94 -17.70
N ASP A 377 -4.18 8.36 -17.09
CA ASP A 377 -4.47 6.92 -17.27
C ASP A 377 -4.93 6.62 -18.71
N ASP A 378 -5.80 7.47 -19.28
CA ASP A 378 -6.37 7.30 -20.62
C ASP A 378 -5.36 7.46 -21.78
N ASN A 379 -4.18 8.03 -21.52
CA ASN A 379 -3.14 8.28 -22.53
C ASN A 379 -1.71 8.11 -21.96
N LYS A 380 -1.56 7.08 -21.12
CA LYS A 380 -0.37 6.85 -20.28
C LYS A 380 0.97 6.87 -21.03
N CYS A 381 1.08 6.25 -22.20
CA CYS A 381 2.37 6.20 -22.90
C CYS A 381 2.85 7.57 -23.41
N ARG A 382 1.94 8.38 -23.97
CA ARG A 382 2.27 9.75 -24.40
C ARG A 382 2.57 10.67 -23.23
N SER A 383 1.80 10.55 -22.15
CA SER A 383 2.00 11.34 -20.93
C SER A 383 3.33 10.99 -20.25
N ILE A 384 3.71 9.69 -20.19
CA ILE A 384 5.03 9.23 -19.73
C ILE A 384 6.14 9.81 -20.59
N LYS A 385 6.02 9.70 -21.92
CA LYS A 385 7.05 10.24 -22.83
C LYS A 385 7.25 11.73 -22.61
N PHE A 386 6.17 12.49 -22.54
CA PHE A 386 6.23 13.93 -22.28
C PHE A 386 6.92 14.23 -20.93
N ALA A 387 6.54 13.53 -19.86
CA ALA A 387 7.15 13.72 -18.54
C ALA A 387 8.65 13.45 -18.55
N VAL A 388 9.10 12.39 -19.24
CA VAL A 388 10.52 12.05 -19.35
C VAL A 388 11.28 13.05 -20.21
N ASP A 389 10.74 13.46 -21.36
CA ASP A 389 11.35 14.49 -22.23
C ASP A 389 11.47 15.83 -21.49
N TRP A 390 10.43 16.23 -20.76
CA TRP A 390 10.44 17.42 -19.91
C TRP A 390 11.48 17.30 -18.78
N GLY A 391 11.48 16.20 -18.04
CA GLY A 391 12.41 16.02 -16.92
C GLY A 391 13.88 15.98 -17.37
N ASN A 392 14.16 15.39 -18.53
CA ASN A 392 15.52 15.31 -19.06
C ASN A 392 16.05 16.67 -19.55
N THR A 393 15.15 17.61 -19.86
CA THR A 393 15.49 19.00 -20.18
C THR A 393 15.42 19.94 -18.96
N HIS A 394 14.73 19.53 -17.89
CA HIS A 394 14.54 20.27 -16.63
C HIS A 394 15.07 19.45 -15.44
N GLN A 395 16.34 19.06 -15.52
CA GLN A 395 16.92 18.05 -14.64
C GLN A 395 16.95 18.48 -13.16
N ARG A 396 17.12 19.77 -12.87
CA ARG A 396 17.13 20.28 -11.48
C ARG A 396 15.73 20.18 -10.87
N GLU A 397 14.71 20.60 -11.62
CA GLU A 397 13.32 20.56 -11.22
C GLU A 397 12.85 19.11 -11.04
N ALA A 398 13.20 18.22 -11.97
CA ALA A 398 12.97 16.79 -11.83
C ALA A 398 13.65 16.25 -10.56
N GLN A 399 14.94 16.49 -10.34
CA GLN A 399 15.62 16.04 -9.13
C GLN A 399 14.94 16.55 -7.85
N ASN A 400 14.50 17.81 -7.83
CA ASN A 400 13.81 18.40 -6.68
C ASN A 400 12.48 17.70 -6.36
N ILE A 401 11.70 17.30 -7.38
CA ILE A 401 10.47 16.51 -7.17
C ILE A 401 10.81 15.16 -6.53
N GLY A 402 11.82 14.46 -7.06
CA GLY A 402 12.25 13.16 -6.54
C GLY A 402 12.73 13.24 -5.08
N LYS A 403 13.55 14.25 -4.76
CA LYS A 403 14.04 14.50 -3.40
C LYS A 403 12.93 14.91 -2.42
N ALA A 404 11.99 15.76 -2.85
CA ALA A 404 10.86 16.13 -2.00
C ALA A 404 9.97 14.92 -1.68
N ALA A 405 9.78 14.02 -2.64
CA ALA A 405 9.07 12.76 -2.45
C ALA A 405 9.77 11.85 -1.43
N SER A 406 11.07 11.62 -1.61
CA SER A 406 11.83 10.74 -0.73
C SER A 406 11.99 11.32 0.66
N SER A 407 12.25 12.61 0.82
CA SER A 407 12.25 13.29 2.13
C SER A 407 10.92 13.10 2.86
N PHE A 408 9.78 13.28 2.19
CA PHE A 408 8.47 13.03 2.78
C PHE A 408 8.36 11.56 3.28
N ILE A 409 8.77 10.58 2.47
CA ILE A 409 8.69 9.17 2.86
C ILE A 409 9.67 8.83 4.00
N GLN A 410 10.87 9.39 3.99
CA GLN A 410 11.92 9.10 4.96
C GLN A 410 11.62 9.75 6.32
N GLU A 411 11.08 10.96 6.33
CA GLU A 411 10.90 11.77 7.54
C GLU A 411 9.47 11.69 8.09
N GLU A 412 8.47 11.77 7.21
CA GLU A 412 7.05 11.85 7.59
C GLU A 412 6.36 10.49 7.64
N LEU A 413 6.92 9.46 6.99
CA LEU A 413 6.37 8.09 6.98
C LEU A 413 7.23 7.08 7.76
N LYS A 414 8.07 7.53 8.69
CA LYS A 414 8.81 6.65 9.62
C LYS A 414 7.88 5.88 10.55
N MET A 415 8.33 4.73 11.09
CA MET A 415 7.50 3.88 11.95
C MET A 415 6.94 4.59 13.19
N ASP A 416 7.64 5.60 13.71
CA ASP A 416 7.12 6.48 14.76
C ASP A 416 5.78 7.12 14.38
N HIS A 417 5.69 7.73 13.19
CA HIS A 417 4.46 8.34 12.71
C HIS A 417 3.43 7.29 12.30
N VAL A 418 3.84 6.11 11.81
CA VAL A 418 2.91 5.01 11.54
C VAL A 418 2.18 4.58 12.82
N TYR A 419 2.90 4.38 13.93
CA TYR A 419 2.29 4.03 15.21
C TYR A 419 1.46 5.19 15.79
N ASP A 420 1.92 6.43 15.67
CA ASP A 420 1.15 7.61 16.12
C ASP A 420 -0.17 7.74 15.34
N TYR A 421 -0.14 7.51 14.02
CA TYR A 421 -1.33 7.52 13.18
C TYR A 421 -2.33 6.46 13.65
N ILE A 422 -1.85 5.24 13.87
CA ILE A 422 -2.71 4.14 14.34
C ILE A 422 -3.29 4.47 15.73
N LEU A 423 -2.48 4.98 16.66
CA LEU A 423 -2.96 5.36 17.99
C LEU A 423 -4.06 6.42 17.90
N HIS A 424 -3.86 7.47 17.11
CA HIS A 424 -4.86 8.53 16.91
C HIS A 424 -6.12 7.99 16.24
N LEU A 425 -5.98 7.19 15.18
CA LEU A 425 -7.11 6.57 14.48
C LEU A 425 -7.96 5.71 15.42
N LEU A 426 -7.32 4.81 16.18
CA LEU A 426 -8.02 3.93 17.12
C LEU A 426 -8.63 4.72 18.28
N THR A 427 -7.96 5.79 18.74
CA THR A 427 -8.47 6.67 19.79
C THR A 427 -9.73 7.41 19.37
N GLU A 428 -9.71 8.05 18.20
CA GLU A 428 -10.89 8.74 17.66
C GLU A 428 -12.00 7.76 17.30
N TYR A 429 -11.66 6.59 16.76
CA TYR A 429 -12.63 5.53 16.47
C TYR A 429 -13.33 5.01 17.74
N ALA A 430 -12.59 4.76 18.82
CA ALA A 430 -13.14 4.25 20.08
C ALA A 430 -14.18 5.21 20.68
N LYS A 431 -13.95 6.53 20.60
CA LYS A 431 -14.90 7.57 21.06
C LYS A 431 -16.26 7.49 20.36
N LEU A 432 -16.32 6.92 19.16
CA LEU A 432 -17.54 6.80 18.38
C LEU A 432 -18.38 5.59 18.79
N GLN A 433 -17.84 4.64 19.55
CA GLN A 433 -18.58 3.42 19.92
C GLN A 433 -19.66 3.69 20.96
N LYS A 434 -20.92 3.43 20.60
CA LYS A 434 -22.09 3.58 21.49
C LYS A 434 -22.39 2.33 22.31
N PHE A 435 -21.38 1.51 22.55
CA PHE A 435 -21.48 0.26 23.28
C PHE A 435 -20.17 -0.02 24.00
N LYS A 436 -20.23 -0.79 25.08
CA LYS A 436 -19.03 -1.25 25.78
C LYS A 436 -18.38 -2.41 25.01
N PRO A 437 -17.09 -2.33 24.64
CA PRO A 437 -16.35 -3.45 24.09
C PRO A 437 -16.46 -4.72 24.94
N ARG A 438 -16.56 -5.88 24.32
CA ARG A 438 -16.63 -7.20 24.96
C ARG A 438 -15.92 -8.24 24.12
N LYS A 439 -15.25 -9.19 24.78
CA LYS A 439 -14.60 -10.33 24.13
C LYS A 439 -15.68 -11.25 23.51
N PRO A 440 -15.67 -11.50 22.20
CA PRO A 440 -16.53 -12.52 21.58
C PRO A 440 -16.19 -13.92 22.07
N ARG A 441 -17.18 -14.82 22.15
CA ARG A 441 -16.98 -16.20 22.63
C ARG A 441 -15.92 -16.98 21.86
N LYS A 442 -15.82 -16.74 20.54
CA LYS A 442 -14.87 -17.39 19.63
C LYS A 442 -13.52 -16.65 19.51
N ALA A 443 -13.35 -15.52 20.20
CA ALA A 443 -12.12 -14.77 20.12
C ALA A 443 -11.03 -15.39 21.01
N ILE A 444 -9.84 -15.55 20.44
CA ILE A 444 -8.64 -15.97 21.15
C ILE A 444 -7.83 -14.74 21.57
N GLU A 445 -7.12 -14.81 22.68
CA GLU A 445 -6.13 -13.79 23.02
C GLU A 445 -4.90 -13.99 22.14
N ILE A 446 -4.33 -12.88 21.65
CA ILE A 446 -3.05 -12.89 20.96
C ILE A 446 -2.06 -12.04 21.75
N SER A 447 -0.81 -12.48 21.76
CA SER A 447 0.32 -11.76 22.33
C SER A 447 1.52 -11.83 21.37
N VAL A 448 2.54 -11.02 21.64
CA VAL A 448 3.77 -11.05 20.85
C VAL A 448 4.42 -12.43 20.93
N GLU A 449 4.44 -13.03 22.11
CA GLU A 449 4.97 -14.36 22.36
C GLU A 449 4.14 -15.40 21.61
N SER A 450 2.81 -15.32 21.67
CA SER A 450 1.95 -16.30 21.01
C SER A 450 2.10 -16.27 19.49
N MET A 451 2.35 -15.11 18.88
CA MET A 451 2.56 -15.02 17.42
C MET A 451 3.98 -15.38 17.02
N ALA A 452 4.99 -14.84 17.70
CA ALA A 452 6.40 -15.05 17.37
C ALA A 452 6.89 -16.48 17.58
N CYS A 453 6.39 -17.18 18.60
CA CYS A 453 6.82 -18.55 18.90
C CYS A 453 6.38 -19.57 17.83
N HIS A 454 5.27 -19.31 17.14
CA HIS A 454 4.76 -20.20 16.09
C HIS A 454 5.27 -19.83 14.69
N ALA A 455 5.74 -18.60 14.50
CA ALA A 455 6.29 -18.13 13.24
C ALA A 455 7.58 -18.88 12.87
N LYS A 456 7.80 -19.09 11.58
CA LYS A 456 9.01 -19.73 11.02
C LYS A 456 9.55 -18.94 9.83
N GLY A 457 10.80 -19.22 9.44
CA GLY A 457 11.40 -18.63 8.24
C GLY A 457 11.32 -17.10 8.20
N LEU A 458 10.90 -16.56 7.05
CA LEU A 458 10.78 -15.10 6.83
C LEU A 458 9.73 -14.44 7.73
N GLU A 459 8.64 -15.13 8.08
CA GLU A 459 7.65 -14.59 9.02
C GLU A 459 8.31 -14.27 10.37
N LYS A 460 9.02 -15.24 10.95
CA LYS A 460 9.71 -15.05 12.23
C LYS A 460 10.77 -13.96 12.11
N LYS A 461 11.56 -13.98 11.04
CA LYS A 461 12.61 -12.98 10.80
C LYS A 461 12.02 -11.56 10.79
N PHE A 462 10.99 -11.32 9.98
CA PHE A 462 10.38 -9.99 9.84
C PHE A 462 9.64 -9.56 11.10
N MET A 463 9.01 -10.49 11.83
CA MET A 463 8.46 -10.19 13.15
C MET A 463 9.56 -9.70 14.11
N MET A 464 10.70 -10.40 14.20
CA MET A 464 11.78 -9.99 15.11
C MET A 464 12.42 -8.67 14.69
N GLU A 465 12.64 -8.46 13.39
CA GLU A 465 13.20 -7.20 12.84
C GLU A 465 12.25 -6.00 13.06
N SER A 466 10.94 -6.22 13.11
CA SER A 466 9.93 -5.17 13.32
C SER A 466 9.43 -5.07 14.76
N MET A 467 10.02 -5.81 15.69
CA MET A 467 9.60 -5.82 17.09
C MET A 467 9.90 -4.49 17.78
N VAL A 468 8.91 -3.94 18.48
CA VAL A 468 9.10 -2.77 19.33
C VAL A 468 9.82 -3.18 20.61
N ASN A 469 11.04 -2.67 20.76
CA ASN A 469 11.94 -2.95 21.88
C ASN A 469 11.84 -1.94 23.02
N VAL A 470 11.30 -0.75 22.76
CA VAL A 470 11.23 0.35 23.73
C VAL A 470 9.80 0.89 23.78
N SER A 471 9.22 0.92 24.99
CA SER A 471 7.97 1.64 25.25
C SER A 471 8.22 3.14 25.18
N ARG A 472 7.27 3.89 24.63
CA ARG A 472 7.35 5.34 24.56
C ARG A 472 6.56 5.93 25.72
N ASP A 473 7.27 6.35 26.76
CA ASP A 473 6.67 7.08 27.89
C ASP A 473 6.14 8.45 27.44
N MET A 474 6.79 9.04 26.43
CA MET A 474 6.32 10.25 25.76
C MET A 474 5.07 9.99 24.91
N GLY A 475 4.18 10.98 24.86
CA GLY A 475 3.00 11.06 23.99
C GLY A 475 3.26 10.70 22.52
N PRO A 476 2.23 10.32 21.71
CA PRO A 476 2.36 10.49 20.27
C PRO A 476 2.51 11.99 19.97
N CYS A 477 2.87 12.33 18.75
CA CYS A 477 2.71 13.69 18.23
C CYS A 477 1.26 14.22 18.43
N GLU A 478 1.09 15.54 18.41
CA GLU A 478 -0.24 16.16 18.55
C GLU A 478 -1.02 16.06 17.23
N LEU A 479 -2.23 15.47 17.29
CA LEU A 479 -3.12 15.33 16.13
C LEU A 479 -3.63 16.71 15.68
N PRO A 480 -3.34 17.13 14.43
CA PRO A 480 -3.81 18.42 13.96
C PRO A 480 -5.35 18.46 13.86
N PRO A 481 -5.96 19.65 14.00
CA PRO A 481 -7.40 19.79 13.86
C PRO A 481 -7.87 19.44 12.44
N PRO A 482 -9.15 19.06 12.27
CA PRO A 482 -9.72 18.81 10.95
C PRO A 482 -9.55 20.01 10.04
N TYR A 483 -9.45 19.77 8.74
CA TYR A 483 -9.45 20.85 7.76
C TYR A 483 -10.72 21.69 7.88
N ALA A 484 -10.56 23.02 7.91
CA ALA A 484 -11.68 23.89 7.60
C ALA A 484 -12.14 23.63 6.16
N GLN A 485 -13.45 23.70 5.88
CA GLN A 485 -13.98 23.36 4.56
C GLN A 485 -13.32 24.17 3.43
N VAL A 486 -13.03 25.45 3.66
CA VAL A 486 -12.33 26.32 2.71
C VAL A 486 -10.89 25.85 2.48
N GLN A 487 -10.18 25.45 3.53
CA GLN A 487 -8.81 24.93 3.45
C GLN A 487 -8.76 23.62 2.66
N LEU A 488 -9.69 22.69 2.95
CA LEU A 488 -9.79 21.42 2.22
C LEU A 488 -10.09 21.65 0.74
N ASN A 489 -11.07 22.51 0.43
CA ASN A 489 -11.42 22.84 -0.95
C ASN A 489 -10.23 23.50 -1.68
N SER A 490 -9.47 24.36 -1.01
CA SER A 490 -8.28 24.99 -1.56
C SER A 490 -7.17 23.97 -1.86
N LEU A 491 -6.94 23.03 -0.94
CA LEU A 491 -5.98 21.93 -1.12
C LEU A 491 -6.35 21.09 -2.35
N LEU A 492 -7.60 20.63 -2.42
CA LEU A 492 -8.11 19.83 -3.54
C LEU A 492 -8.02 20.60 -4.87
N LYS A 493 -8.44 21.86 -4.88
CA LYS A 493 -8.35 22.73 -6.07
C LYS A 493 -6.91 22.92 -6.53
N ARG A 494 -5.96 23.09 -5.61
CA ARG A 494 -4.53 23.20 -5.94
C ARG A 494 -4.03 21.92 -6.63
N LYS A 495 -4.39 20.74 -6.11
CA LYS A 495 -4.05 19.45 -6.75
C LYS A 495 -4.62 19.36 -8.17
N THR A 496 -5.94 19.59 -8.32
CA THR A 496 -6.62 19.52 -9.62
C THR A 496 -6.07 20.54 -10.63
N ASN A 497 -5.77 21.77 -10.18
CA ASN A 497 -5.24 22.81 -11.06
C ASN A 497 -3.87 22.45 -11.63
N PHE A 498 -2.97 21.90 -10.80
CA PHE A 498 -1.66 21.49 -11.28
C PHE A 498 -1.75 20.33 -12.28
N ILE A 499 -2.60 19.34 -12.01
CA ILE A 499 -2.84 18.24 -12.96
C ILE A 499 -3.31 18.79 -14.32
N LYS A 500 -4.31 19.67 -14.32
CA LYS A 500 -4.80 20.33 -15.55
C LYS A 500 -3.72 21.16 -16.25
N GLN A 501 -2.81 21.77 -15.50
CA GLN A 501 -1.70 22.53 -16.07
C GLN A 501 -0.74 21.61 -16.83
N VAL A 502 -0.38 20.46 -16.26
CA VAL A 502 0.45 19.44 -16.93
C VAL A 502 -0.25 18.91 -18.18
N GLU A 503 -1.54 18.60 -18.11
CA GLU A 503 -2.32 18.15 -19.28
C GLU A 503 -2.32 19.19 -20.42
N ASN A 504 -2.41 20.48 -20.09
CA ASN A 504 -2.32 21.55 -21.08
C ASN A 504 -0.90 21.66 -21.69
N TRP A 505 0.15 21.42 -20.90
CA TRP A 505 1.52 21.38 -21.41
C TRP A 505 1.73 20.20 -22.36
N GLU A 506 1.22 19.01 -21.98
CA GLU A 506 1.23 17.81 -22.81
C GLU A 506 0.56 18.08 -24.15
N GLN A 507 -0.68 18.58 -24.14
CA GLN A 507 -1.44 18.85 -25.36
C GLN A 507 -0.69 19.80 -26.30
N ARG A 508 -0.18 20.91 -25.77
CA ARG A 508 0.58 21.89 -26.57
C ARG A 508 1.86 21.31 -27.16
N ALA A 509 2.54 20.41 -26.44
CA ALA A 509 3.76 19.78 -26.93
C ALA A 509 3.45 18.82 -28.10
N TRP A 510 2.36 18.05 -28.00
CA TRP A 510 1.94 17.14 -29.06
C TRP A 510 1.39 17.88 -30.29
N ASP A 511 0.64 18.96 -30.10
CA ASP A 511 0.13 19.78 -31.21
C ASP A 511 1.29 20.35 -32.05
N LYS A 512 2.37 20.80 -31.39
CA LYS A 512 3.58 21.32 -32.05
C LYS A 512 4.39 20.27 -32.80
N GLN A 513 4.28 18.99 -32.44
CA GLN A 513 4.97 17.90 -33.15
C GLN A 513 4.19 17.42 -34.39
N MET A 514 2.90 17.74 -34.45
CA MET A 514 2.01 17.37 -35.57
C MET A 514 1.84 18.50 -36.60
N SER A 515 2.20 19.74 -36.23
CA SER A 515 2.35 20.90 -37.12
C SER A 515 3.73 20.93 -37.74
#